data_AF-A0A2P1QNG7-F1
#
_entry.id   AF-A0A2P1QNG7-F1
#
_cell.length_a   1.000
_cell.length_b   1.000
_cell.length_c   1.000
_cell.angle_alpha   90.00
_cell.angle_beta   90.00
_cell.angle_gamma   90.00
#
_symmetry.space_group_name_H-M   'P 1'
#
loop_
_entity.id
_entity.type
_entity.pdbx_description
1 polymer ?
#
loop_
_entity_poly.entity_id
_entity_poly.type
_entity_poly.pdbx_seq_one_letter_code
_entity_poly.pdbx_strand_id
1 'polypeptide(L)'
;MDQKCGLINQNNPCRCHRKTKGFIEAGWVNPKQIQFSGTRLKKIKEAAPGKSKIFDEFCQAGYTDLLRMNPYFETPKELLSKVLHSLEIV
;
A
#
# COMPACT_ATOMS: atom_id res chain seq x y z
N MET A 1 -8.56 -9.87 25.66
CA MET A 1 -7.64 -8.87 26.24
C MET A 1 -8.49 -8.06 27.20
N ASP A 2 -8.52 -8.48 28.47
CA ASP A 2 -9.69 -8.29 29.34
C ASP A 2 -9.56 -7.02 30.18
N GLN A 3 -9.61 -5.85 29.56
CA GLN A 3 -9.46 -4.53 30.21
C GLN A 3 -8.13 -4.28 30.96
N LYS A 4 -7.21 -5.24 30.97
CA LYS A 4 -5.90 -5.17 31.65
C LYS A 4 -4.81 -4.39 30.88
N CYS A 5 -5.11 -3.89 29.68
CA CYS A 5 -4.14 -3.20 28.85
C CYS A 5 -4.11 -1.71 29.18
N GLY A 6 -2.92 -1.14 29.42
CA GLY A 6 -2.73 0.30 29.65
C GLY A 6 -3.16 1.19 28.46
N LEU A 7 -3.20 0.63 27.23
CA LEU A 7 -3.71 1.33 26.06
C LEU A 7 -5.25 1.38 26.02
N ILE A 8 -5.92 0.46 26.70
CA ILE A 8 -7.39 0.39 26.76
C ILE A 8 -7.89 1.10 28.02
N ASN A 9 -7.23 0.87 29.16
CA ASN A 9 -7.52 1.52 30.43
C ASN A 9 -6.24 2.17 30.96
N GLN A 10 -6.18 3.50 30.89
CA GLN A 10 -4.99 4.29 31.22
C GLN A 10 -4.59 4.22 32.71
N ASN A 11 -5.50 3.78 33.59
CA ASN A 11 -5.18 3.55 35.00
C ASN A 11 -4.31 2.30 35.21
N ASN A 12 -4.21 1.43 34.20
CA ASN A 12 -3.35 0.25 34.26
C ASN A 12 -1.92 0.56 33.78
N PRO A 13 -0.89 0.03 34.46
CA PRO A 13 0.48 0.18 33.98
C PRO A 13 0.68 -0.58 32.66
N CYS A 14 1.48 -0.01 31.76
CA CYS A 14 1.85 -0.67 30.51
C CYS A 14 2.75 -1.89 30.79
N ARG A 15 2.31 -3.08 30.39
CA ARG A 15 3.06 -4.35 30.53
C ARG A 15 3.69 -4.83 29.22
N CYS A 16 3.63 -4.01 28.17
CA CYS A 16 4.11 -4.41 26.84
C CYS A 16 5.60 -4.79 26.85
N HIS A 17 6.45 -4.09 27.62
CA HIS A 17 7.87 -4.47 27.72
C HIS A 17 8.08 -5.91 28.22
N ARG A 18 7.31 -6.36 29.23
CA ARG A 18 7.38 -7.73 29.75
C ARG A 18 6.83 -8.74 28.74
N LYS A 19 5.74 -8.39 28.07
CA LYS A 19 5.14 -9.23 27.02
C LYS A 19 6.12 -9.44 25.86
N THR A 20 6.72 -8.36 25.36
CA THR A 20 7.72 -8.43 24.30
C THR A 20 8.93 -9.25 24.72
N LYS A 21 9.44 -9.06 25.95
CA LYS A 21 10.53 -9.89 26.48
C LYS A 21 10.16 -11.39 26.49
N GLY A 22 8.99 -11.75 27.00
CA GLY A 22 8.50 -13.14 27.00
C GLY A 22 8.34 -13.71 25.58
N PHE A 23 7.88 -12.90 24.62
CA PHE A 23 7.79 -13.33 23.22
C PHE A 23 9.17 -13.50 22.55
N ILE A 24 10.17 -12.72 22.96
CA ILE A 24 11.56 -12.93 22.51
C ILE A 24 12.10 -14.24 23.08
N GLU A 25 11.91 -14.48 24.39
CA GLU A 25 12.34 -15.71 25.07
C GLU A 25 11.66 -16.96 24.47
N ALA A 26 10.38 -16.85 24.10
CA ALA A 26 9.63 -17.91 23.42
C ALA A 26 9.96 -18.06 21.92
N GLY A 27 10.83 -17.21 21.36
CA GLY A 27 11.23 -17.25 19.94
C GLY A 27 10.19 -16.70 18.96
N TRP A 28 9.07 -16.14 19.43
CA TRP A 28 8.03 -15.55 18.58
C TRP A 28 8.42 -14.18 18.02
N VAL A 29 9.29 -13.46 18.73
CA VAL A 29 9.84 -12.17 18.28
C VAL A 29 11.34 -12.30 18.12
N ASN A 30 11.85 -12.02 16.92
CA ASN A 30 13.28 -11.90 16.68
C ASN A 30 13.73 -10.44 16.88
N PRO A 31 14.43 -10.10 17.97
CA PRO A 31 14.86 -8.73 18.22
C PRO A 31 15.92 -8.23 17.22
N LYS A 32 16.61 -9.14 16.53
CA LYS A 32 17.59 -8.80 15.49
C LYS A 32 16.95 -8.54 14.13
N GLN A 33 15.68 -8.89 13.95
CA GLN A 33 14.96 -8.77 12.68
C GLN A 33 13.56 -8.17 12.88
N ILE A 34 13.51 -6.91 13.31
CA ILE A 34 12.26 -6.21 13.58
C ILE A 34 11.59 -5.80 12.26
N GLN A 35 10.44 -6.42 11.95
CA GLN A 35 9.68 -6.16 10.73
C GLN A 35 8.88 -4.85 10.82
N PHE A 36 8.36 -4.52 12.00
CA PHE A 36 7.50 -3.36 12.23
C PHE A 36 8.26 -2.28 13.02
N SER A 37 9.26 -1.67 12.38
CA SER A 37 10.05 -0.57 12.96
C SER A 37 9.96 0.68 12.08
N GLY A 38 10.17 1.86 12.68
CA GLY A 38 10.23 3.12 11.93
C GLY A 38 11.29 3.09 10.82
N THR A 39 12.44 2.48 11.09
CA THR A 39 13.51 2.31 10.10
C THR A 39 13.07 1.43 8.93
N ARG A 40 12.39 0.31 9.20
CA ARG A 40 11.88 -0.58 8.15
C ARG A 40 10.79 0.11 7.33
N LEU A 41 9.90 0.85 7.99
CA LEU A 41 8.86 1.65 7.33
C LEU A 41 9.47 2.70 6.40
N LYS A 42 10.51 3.41 6.85
CA LYS A 42 11.23 4.40 6.02
C LYS A 42 11.79 3.76 4.75
N LYS A 43 12.49 2.63 4.89
CA LYS A 43 13.04 1.86 3.74
C LYS A 43 11.94 1.42 2.77
N ILE A 44 10.79 0.98 3.28
CA ILE A 44 9.64 0.62 2.44
C ILE A 44 9.12 1.85 1.70
N LYS A 45 8.93 2.98 2.38
CA LYS A 45 8.46 4.22 1.75
C LYS A 45 9.39 4.72 0.64
N GLU A 46 10.70 4.58 0.81
CA GLU A 46 11.70 4.95 -0.19
C GLU A 46 11.66 4.01 -1.41
N ALA A 47 11.50 2.70 -1.19
CA ALA A 47 11.52 1.70 -2.26
C ALA A 47 10.18 1.50 -2.98
N ALA A 48 9.06 1.78 -2.32
CA ALA A 48 7.72 1.47 -2.83
C ALA A 48 7.40 2.18 -4.17
N PRO A 49 7.69 3.48 -4.38
CA PRO A 49 7.36 4.15 -5.63
C PRO A 49 8.05 3.50 -6.84
N GLY A 50 9.34 3.18 -6.72
CA GLY A 50 10.10 2.54 -7.81
C GLY A 50 9.58 1.14 -8.13
N LYS A 51 9.20 0.36 -7.10
CA LYS A 51 8.63 -0.97 -7.30
C LYS A 51 7.21 -0.94 -7.86
N SER A 52 6.39 0.03 -7.43
CA SER A 52 5.04 0.24 -7.97
C SER A 52 5.11 0.55 -9.45
N LYS A 53 5.98 1.49 -9.85
CA LYS A 53 6.11 1.94 -11.24
C LYS A 53 6.33 0.80 -12.22
N ILE A 54 7.19 -0.17 -11.88
CA ILE A 54 7.44 -1.35 -12.71
C ILE A 54 6.17 -2.17 -12.93
N PHE A 55 5.38 -2.36 -11.86
CA PHE A 55 4.12 -3.08 -11.93
C PHE A 55 3.06 -2.30 -12.71
N ASP A 56 2.99 -0.99 -12.51
CA ASP A 56 2.08 -0.08 -13.21
C ASP A 56 2.36 -0.09 -14.72
N GLU A 57 3.64 0.00 -15.11
CA GLU A 57 4.09 -0.08 -16.51
C GLU A 57 3.74 -1.44 -17.14
N PHE A 58 3.96 -2.54 -16.42
CA PHE A 58 3.58 -3.88 -16.88
C PHE A 58 2.07 -4.00 -17.12
N CYS A 59 1.26 -3.52 -16.17
CA CYS A 59 -0.19 -3.54 -16.31
C CYS A 59 -0.65 -2.67 -17.48
N GLN A 60 -0.08 -1.46 -17.61
CA GLN A 60 -0.45 -0.52 -18.67
C GLN A 60 -0.10 -1.05 -20.07
N ALA A 61 1.01 -1.77 -20.23
CA ALA A 61 1.34 -2.46 -21.47
C ALA A 61 0.25 -3.50 -21.82
N GLY A 62 -0.13 -4.36 -20.86
CA GLY A 62 -1.18 -5.36 -21.08
C GLY A 62 -2.53 -4.74 -21.44
N TYR A 63 -2.94 -3.66 -20.75
CA TYR A 63 -4.17 -2.95 -21.09
C TYR A 63 -4.13 -2.32 -22.50
N THR A 64 -2.98 -1.78 -22.88
CA THR A 64 -2.79 -1.17 -24.20
C THR A 64 -2.95 -2.22 -25.30
N ASP A 65 -2.35 -3.39 -25.13
CA ASP A 65 -2.45 -4.47 -26.12
C ASP A 65 -3.88 -5.02 -26.21
N LEU A 66 -4.56 -5.20 -25.07
CA LEU A 66 -5.96 -5.60 -25.04
C LEU A 66 -6.85 -4.59 -25.78
N LEU A 67 -6.64 -3.29 -25.57
CA LEU A 67 -7.39 -2.24 -26.27
C LEU A 67 -7.13 -2.31 -27.79
N ARG A 68 -5.89 -2.50 -28.22
CA ARG A 68 -5.51 -2.62 -29.64
C ARG A 68 -6.07 -3.86 -30.32
N MET A 69 -6.26 -4.95 -29.56
CA MET A 69 -6.86 -6.18 -30.06
C MET A 69 -8.39 -6.11 -30.20
N ASN A 70 -9.05 -5.09 -29.62
CA ASN A 70 -10.48 -4.92 -29.78
C ASN A 70 -10.82 -4.28 -31.14
N PRO A 71 -11.93 -4.68 -31.78
CA PRO A 71 -12.43 -4.01 -32.97
C PRO A 71 -12.58 -2.51 -32.72
N TYR A 72 -12.12 -1.69 -33.67
CA TYR A 72 -12.28 -0.25 -33.57
C TYR A 72 -13.77 0.10 -33.73
N PHE A 73 -14.33 0.72 -32.69
CA PHE A 73 -15.65 1.36 -32.75
C PHE A 73 -15.42 2.86 -32.85
N GLU A 74 -16.08 3.54 -33.79
CA GLU A 74 -16.02 5.00 -33.85
C GLU A 74 -16.50 5.60 -32.53
N THR A 75 -15.68 6.47 -31.94
CA THR A 75 -16.09 7.24 -30.76
C THR A 75 -17.26 8.15 -31.16
N PRO A 76 -18.42 8.09 -30.50
CA PRO A 76 -19.52 9.00 -30.78
C PRO A 76 -19.06 10.45 -30.66
N LYS A 77 -19.41 11.29 -31.65
CA LYS A 77 -18.94 12.69 -31.74
C LYS A 77 -19.23 13.50 -30.48
N GLU A 78 -20.36 13.24 -29.84
CA GLU A 78 -20.77 13.89 -28.58
C GLU A 78 -19.90 13.50 -27.38
N LEU A 79 -19.39 12.26 -27.37
CA LEU A 79 -18.46 11.82 -26.34
C LEU A 79 -17.08 12.42 -26.58
N LEU A 80 -16.64 12.44 -27.84
CA LEU A 80 -15.36 13.04 -28.22
C LEU A 80 -15.30 14.53 -27.87
N SER A 81 -16.34 15.30 -28.17
CA SER A 81 -16.39 16.73 -27.83
C SER A 81 -16.32 16.97 -26.32
N LYS A 82 -17.03 16.18 -25.52
CA LYS A 82 -16.97 16.25 -24.04
C LYS A 82 -15.57 15.97 -23.50
N VAL A 83 -14.89 14.96 -24.05
CA VAL A 83 -13.52 14.60 -23.64
C VAL A 83 -12.53 15.70 -24.02
N LEU A 84 -12.59 16.22 -25.25
CA LEU A 84 -11.69 17.29 -25.71
C LEU A 84 -11.85 18.57 -24.87
N HIS A 85 -13.08 18.93 -24.51
CA HIS A 85 -13.36 20.08 -23.65
C HIS A 85 -12.81 19.88 -22.24
N SER A 86 -12.96 18.67 -21.67
CA SER A 86 -12.43 18.34 -20.34
C SER A 86 -10.90 18.34 -20.25
N LEU A 87 -10.21 18.27 -21.38
CA LEU A 87 -8.76 18.27 -21.49
C LEU A 87 -8.20 19.64 -21.92
N GLU A 88 -9.05 20.66 -22.08
CA GLU A 88 -8.66 22.01 -22.56
C GLU A 88 -8.01 22.02 -23.96
N ILE A 89 -8.28 20.99 -24.77
CA ILE A 89 -7.69 20.84 -26.11
C ILE A 89 -8.54 21.58 -27.17
N VAL A 90 -9.84 21.77 -26.92
CA VAL A 90 -10.79 22.61 -27.70
C VAL A 90 -11.87 23.18 -26.78
#